data_AF-A0A7K1DRU7-F1
#
_entry.id   AF-A0A7K1DRU7-F1
#
_cell.length_a   1.000
_cell.length_b   1.000
_cell.length_c   1.000
_cell.angle_alpha   90.00
_cell.angle_beta   90.00
_cell.angle_gamma   90.00
#
_symmetry.space_group_name_H-M   'P 1'
#
loop_
_entity.id
_entity.type
_entity.pdbx_description
1 polymer ?
#
loop_
_entity_poly.entity_id
_entity_poly.type
_entity_poly.pdbx_seq_one_letter_code
_entity_poly.pdbx_strand_id
1 'polypeptide(L)'
;MSTTAVDPDLARIDAELDALLSECDPKKVDNATFRGARFDRGLAWVHFPVGHGGLNMRPDLNRRVEERLRAAGAAPQDPATFFIALAGPTIVTHGSEEVKKRFLRPMF
;
A
#
# COMPACT_ATOMS: atom_id res chain seq x y z
N MET A 1 5.67 5.26 -34.74
CA MET A 1 6.36 5.13 -33.45
C MET A 1 5.50 5.81 -32.40
N SER A 2 4.69 5.05 -31.65
CA SER A 2 3.87 5.64 -30.58
C SER A 2 4.75 5.86 -29.37
N THR A 3 4.94 7.13 -29.01
CA THR A 3 5.46 7.54 -27.71
C THR A 3 4.56 6.92 -26.65
N THR A 4 5.07 5.96 -25.87
CA THR A 4 4.36 5.41 -24.71
C THR A 4 4.16 6.54 -23.71
N ALA A 5 2.96 7.12 -23.66
CA ALA A 5 2.62 8.07 -22.62
C ALA A 5 2.79 7.36 -21.27
N VAL A 6 3.56 7.98 -20.36
CA VAL A 6 3.74 7.47 -19.00
C VAL A 6 2.38 7.45 -18.33
N ASP A 7 1.95 6.29 -17.83
CA ASP A 7 0.73 6.18 -17.03
C ASP A 7 0.90 7.05 -15.76
N PRO A 8 0.11 8.13 -15.59
CA PRO A 8 0.28 9.05 -14.46
C PRO A 8 0.07 8.36 -13.11
N ASP A 9 -0.74 7.30 -13.05
CA ASP A 9 -0.94 6.55 -11.82
C ASP A 9 0.32 5.75 -11.46
N LEU A 10 0.98 5.14 -12.45
CA LEU A 10 2.28 4.48 -12.24
C LEU A 10 3.35 5.47 -11.79
N ALA A 11 3.40 6.67 -12.39
CA ALA A 11 4.35 7.71 -11.99
C ALA A 11 4.12 8.15 -10.54
N ARG A 12 2.86 8.30 -10.11
CA ARG A 12 2.52 8.62 -8.72
C ARG A 12 2.88 7.48 -7.76
N ILE A 13 2.62 6.22 -8.12
CA ILE A 13 3.02 5.07 -7.32
C ILE A 13 4.54 5.02 -7.14
N ASP A 14 5.30 5.22 -8.22
CA ASP A 14 6.76 5.21 -8.17
C ASP A 14 7.30 6.36 -7.29
N ALA A 15 6.71 7.56 -7.36
CA ALA A 15 7.08 8.68 -6.49
C ALA A 15 6.82 8.39 -5.00
N GLU A 16 5.68 7.81 -4.65
CA GLU A 16 5.37 7.43 -3.27
C GLU A 16 6.27 6.30 -2.76
N LEU A 17 6.65 5.35 -3.64
CA LEU A 17 7.61 4.30 -3.32
C LEU A 17 9.01 4.86 -3.08
N ASP A 18 9.47 5.80 -3.90
CA ASP A 18 10.77 6.46 -3.71
C ASP A 18 10.80 7.20 -2.38
N ALA A 19 9.75 7.97 -2.08
CA ALA A 19 9.62 8.65 -0.79
C ALA A 19 9.60 7.67 0.38
N LEU A 20 8.77 6.61 0.33
CA LEU A 20 8.70 5.57 1.35
C LEU A 20 10.07 4.95 1.62
N LEU A 21 10.78 4.52 0.56
CA LEU A 21 12.06 3.81 0.69
C LEU A 21 13.20 4.74 1.13
N SER A 22 13.11 6.05 0.82
CA SER A 22 14.08 7.04 1.29
C SER A 22 13.94 7.35 2.78
N GLU A 23 12.71 7.41 3.29
CA GLU A 23 12.41 7.73 4.69
C GLU A 23 12.39 6.51 5.60
N CYS A 24 12.01 5.34 5.06
CA CYS A 24 11.76 4.12 5.81
C CYS A 24 12.37 2.93 5.07
N ASP A 25 13.67 2.73 5.23
CA ASP A 25 14.39 1.60 4.63
C ASP A 25 13.92 0.27 5.27
N PRO A 26 13.27 -0.64 4.50
CA PRO A 26 12.72 -1.87 5.05
C PRO A 26 13.77 -2.83 5.62
N LYS A 27 15.06 -2.60 5.35
CA LYS A 27 16.16 -3.40 5.92
C LYS A 27 16.66 -2.84 7.26
N LYS A 28 16.22 -1.64 7.65
CA LYS A 28 16.71 -0.93 8.84
C LYS A 28 15.65 -0.75 9.92
N VAL A 29 14.36 -0.85 9.57
CA VAL A 29 13.24 -0.73 10.51
C VAL A 29 12.54 -2.07 10.72
N ASP A 30 11.77 -2.20 11.79
CA ASP A 30 10.90 -3.35 11.98
C ASP A 30 9.73 -3.33 10.97
N ASN A 31 9.17 -4.51 10.71
CA ASN A 31 8.14 -4.69 9.69
C ASN A 31 6.83 -3.94 10.02
N ALA A 32 6.49 -3.76 11.30
CA ALA A 32 5.27 -3.06 11.68
C ALA A 32 5.39 -1.56 11.40
N THR A 33 6.54 -0.96 11.73
CA THR A 33 6.88 0.42 11.36
C THR A 33 6.83 0.63 9.84
N PHE A 34 7.48 -0.26 9.08
CA PHE A 34 7.50 -0.18 7.63
C PHE A 34 6.10 -0.28 7.00
N ARG A 35 5.29 -1.26 7.43
CA ARG A 35 3.93 -1.46 6.94
C ARG A 35 3.02 -0.28 7.32
N GLY A 36 3.18 0.30 8.51
CA GLY A 36 2.49 1.53 8.90
C GLY A 36 2.80 2.70 7.95
N ALA A 37 4.08 2.95 7.65
CA ALA A 37 4.48 4.00 6.71
C ALA A 37 3.97 3.74 5.28
N ARG A 38 3.99 2.48 4.84
CA ARG A 38 3.41 2.04 3.56
C ARG A 38 1.90 2.32 3.49
N PHE A 39 1.17 2.05 4.57
CA PHE A 39 -0.26 2.36 4.67
C PHE A 39 -0.53 3.86 4.56
N ASP A 40 0.21 4.67 5.32
CA ASP A 40 0.01 6.11 5.39
C ASP A 40 0.20 6.80 4.03
N ARG A 41 1.01 6.20 3.15
CA ARG A 41 1.26 6.65 1.78
C ARG A 41 0.27 6.11 0.73
N GLY A 42 -0.71 5.33 1.14
CA GLY A 42 -1.69 4.74 0.22
C GLY A 42 -1.18 3.53 -0.56
N LEU A 43 -0.07 2.93 -0.13
CA LEU A 43 0.58 1.81 -0.83
C LEU A 43 0.19 0.44 -0.25
N ALA A 44 -0.74 0.37 0.71
CA ALA A 44 -1.25 -0.92 1.20
C ALA A 44 -2.08 -1.61 0.12
N TRP A 45 -3.13 -0.92 -0.34
CA TRP A 45 -4.00 -1.35 -1.42
C TRP A 45 -4.37 -0.12 -2.25
N VAL A 46 -3.71 0.12 -3.39
CA VAL A 46 -3.85 1.34 -4.19
C VAL A 46 -5.30 1.64 -4.63
N HIS A 47 -6.15 0.62 -4.68
CA HIS A 47 -7.58 0.76 -5.02
C HIS A 47 -8.47 1.18 -3.84
N PHE A 48 -7.94 1.20 -2.61
CA PHE A 48 -8.65 1.78 -1.48
C PHE A 48 -8.65 3.31 -1.57
N PRO A 49 -9.54 3.99 -0.83
CA PRO A 49 -9.54 5.44 -0.79
C PRO A 49 -8.27 6.04 -0.19
N VAL A 50 -7.94 7.25 -0.64
CA VAL A 50 -6.91 8.09 -0.02
C VAL A 50 -7.22 8.30 1.47
N GLY A 51 -6.20 8.13 2.32
CA GLY A 51 -6.34 8.19 3.78
C GLY A 51 -6.75 6.86 4.43
N HIS A 52 -7.02 5.82 3.65
CA HIS A 52 -7.39 4.48 4.12
C HIS A 52 -6.48 3.38 3.56
N GLY A 53 -5.22 3.70 3.28
CA GLY A 53 -4.25 2.74 2.77
C GLY A 53 -4.20 2.63 1.24
N GLY A 54 -4.97 3.44 0.51
CA GLY A 54 -4.97 3.45 -0.95
C GLY A 54 -4.82 4.83 -1.60
N LEU A 55 -4.91 4.84 -2.92
CA LEU A 55 -4.74 6.00 -3.80
C LEU A 55 -5.94 6.24 -4.72
N ASN A 56 -7.05 5.51 -4.56
CA ASN A 56 -8.20 5.47 -5.47
C ASN A 56 -7.85 5.07 -6.92
N MET A 57 -6.98 4.07 -7.08
CA MET A 57 -6.46 3.62 -8.38
C MET A 57 -6.98 2.24 -8.80
N ARG A 58 -6.64 1.80 -10.02
CA ARG A 58 -7.01 0.45 -10.48
C ARG A 58 -6.29 -0.63 -9.66
N PRO A 59 -6.96 -1.74 -9.26
CA PRO A 59 -6.35 -2.78 -8.43
C PRO A 59 -5.12 -3.47 -9.05
N ASP A 60 -5.04 -3.57 -10.39
CA ASP A 60 -3.91 -4.21 -11.08
C ASP A 60 -2.58 -3.47 -10.84
N LEU A 61 -2.63 -2.18 -10.50
CA LEU A 61 -1.45 -1.38 -10.22
C LEU A 61 -0.77 -1.74 -8.89
N ASN A 62 -1.46 -2.45 -7.97
CA ASN A 62 -0.84 -2.96 -6.74
C ASN A 62 0.37 -3.86 -7.04
N ARG A 63 0.38 -4.53 -8.20
CA ARG A 63 1.52 -5.35 -8.65
C ARG A 63 2.82 -4.55 -8.70
N ARG A 64 2.77 -3.28 -9.14
CA ARG A 64 3.95 -2.41 -9.19
C ARG A 64 4.53 -2.16 -7.80
N VAL A 65 3.67 -1.95 -6.81
CA VAL A 65 4.04 -1.77 -5.40
C VAL A 65 4.76 -3.02 -4.89
N GLU A 66 4.16 -4.19 -5.04
CA GLU A 66 4.74 -5.45 -4.56
C GLU A 66 6.09 -5.76 -5.24
N GLU A 67 6.22 -5.55 -6.55
CA GLU A 67 7.46 -5.76 -7.29
C GLU A 67 8.59 -4.86 -6.77
N ARG A 68 8.31 -3.56 -6.59
CA ARG A 68 9.29 -2.57 -6.12
C ARG A 68 9.71 -2.81 -4.67
N LEU A 69 8.76 -3.12 -3.79
CA LEU A 69 9.05 -3.38 -2.37
C LEU A 69 9.84 -4.68 -2.18
N ARG A 70 9.51 -5.73 -2.93
CA ARG A 70 10.31 -6.97 -2.93
C ARG A 70 11.74 -6.71 -3.40
N ALA A 71 11.92 -5.95 -4.47
CA ALA A 71 13.26 -5.59 -4.97
C ALA A 71 14.07 -4.77 -3.95
N ALA A 72 13.40 -3.92 -3.16
CA ALA A 72 14.03 -3.17 -2.07
C ALA A 72 14.40 -4.05 -0.86
N GLY A 73 13.87 -5.28 -0.77
CA GLY A 73 14.10 -6.22 0.32
C GLY A 73 13.09 -6.12 1.46
N ALA A 74 11.89 -5.59 1.21
CA ALA A 74 10.79 -5.66 2.16
C ALA A 74 10.41 -7.12 2.44
N ALA A 75 10.07 -7.42 3.69
CA ALA A 75 9.60 -8.74 4.08
C ALA A 75 8.30 -9.08 3.31
N PRO A 76 8.13 -10.36 2.89
CA PRO A 76 6.86 -10.79 2.34
C PRO A 76 5.77 -10.70 3.41
N GLN A 77 4.52 -10.58 2.96
CA GLN A 77 3.38 -10.68 3.87
C GLN A 77 3.34 -12.07 4.53
N ASP A 78 3.09 -12.10 5.83
CA ASP A 78 2.92 -13.35 6.57
C ASP A 78 1.64 -14.06 6.10
N PRO A 79 1.71 -15.30 5.57
CA PRO A 79 0.54 -16.06 5.15
C PRO A 79 -0.53 -16.24 6.24
N ALA A 80 -0.14 -16.27 7.52
CA ALA A 80 -1.09 -16.36 8.64
C ALA A 80 -2.00 -15.12 8.75
N THR A 81 -1.64 -14.01 8.10
CA THR A 81 -2.42 -12.77 8.08
C THR A 81 -3.39 -12.66 6.90
N PHE A 82 -3.66 -13.74 6.15
CA PHE A 82 -4.52 -13.70 4.96
C PHE A 82 -5.91 -13.09 5.21
N PHE A 83 -6.43 -13.18 6.43
CA PHE A 83 -7.73 -12.62 6.83
C PHE A 83 -7.82 -11.10 6.61
N ILE A 84 -6.69 -10.37 6.58
CA ILE A 84 -6.72 -8.92 6.30
C ILE A 84 -7.23 -8.63 4.89
N ALA A 85 -7.00 -9.55 3.94
CA ALA A 85 -7.50 -9.42 2.57
C ALA A 85 -9.02 -9.71 2.48
N LEU A 86 -9.60 -10.31 3.52
CA LEU A 86 -11.05 -10.50 3.65
C LEU A 86 -11.68 -9.33 4.43
N ALA A 87 -11.09 -8.96 5.57
CA ALA A 87 -11.63 -7.93 6.45
C ALA A 87 -11.43 -6.50 5.90
N GLY A 88 -10.28 -6.22 5.27
CA GLY A 88 -9.94 -4.90 4.72
C GLY A 88 -10.99 -4.36 3.75
N PRO A 89 -11.38 -5.11 2.70
CA PRO A 89 -12.43 -4.70 1.78
C PRO A 89 -13.78 -4.46 2.48
N THR A 90 -14.18 -5.34 3.41
CA THR A 90 -15.43 -5.16 4.15
C THR A 90 -15.41 -3.87 5.00
N ILE A 91 -14.31 -3.62 5.71
CA ILE A 91 -14.15 -2.43 6.56
C ILE A 91 -14.14 -1.15 5.71
N VAL A 92 -13.38 -1.12 4.61
CA VAL A 92 -13.26 0.11 3.81
C VAL A 92 -14.55 0.45 3.07
N THR A 93 -15.33 -0.56 2.66
CA THR A 93 -16.58 -0.37 1.93
C THR A 93 -17.77 -0.09 2.86
N HIS A 94 -17.87 -0.76 4.01
CA HIS A 94 -19.07 -0.73 4.86
C HIS A 94 -18.85 -0.13 6.26
N GLY A 95 -17.61 0.02 6.71
CA GLY A 95 -17.30 0.60 8.01
C GLY A 95 -17.59 2.10 8.06
N SER A 96 -17.93 2.61 9.24
CA SER A 96 -17.91 4.06 9.48
C SER A 96 -16.48 4.59 9.44
N GLU A 97 -16.31 5.91 9.38
CA GLU A 97 -14.98 6.53 9.42
C GLU A 97 -14.21 6.19 10.71
N GLU A 98 -14.91 6.06 11.83
CA GLU A 98 -14.33 5.63 13.11
C GLU A 98 -13.83 4.18 13.02
N VAL A 99 -14.59 3.28 12.40
CA VAL A 99 -14.20 1.88 12.20
C VAL A 99 -12.98 1.80 11.28
N LYS A 100 -12.98 2.53 10.16
CA LYS A 100 -11.84 2.57 9.22
C LYS A 100 -10.56 3.04 9.91
N LYS A 101 -10.63 4.17 10.63
CA LYS A 101 -9.49 4.74 11.37
C LYS A 101 -8.99 3.81 12.47
N ARG A 102 -9.90 3.14 13.17
CA ARG A 102 -9.55 2.22 14.26
C ARG A 102 -8.85 0.95 13.77
N PHE A 103 -9.25 0.40 12.62
CA PHE A 103 -8.85 -0.95 12.24
C PHE A 103 -7.95 -1.04 11.02
N LEU A 104 -8.07 -0.20 9.99
CA LEU A 104 -7.35 -0.41 8.74
C LEU A 104 -5.83 -0.31 8.91
N ARG A 105 -5.33 0.78 9.52
CA ARG A 105 -3.90 0.98 9.71
C ARG A 105 -3.28 -0.03 10.69
N PRO A 106 -3.88 -0.32 11.86
CA PRO A 106 -3.28 -1.28 12.80
C PRO A 106 -3.35 -2.75 12.35
N MET A 107 -4.31 -3.08 11.47
CA MET A 107 -4.43 -4.42 10.89
C MET A 107 -3.45 -4.64 9.73
N PHE A 108 -3.23 -3.58 8.94
CA PHE A 108 -2.22 -3.57 7.89
C PHE A 108 -0.81 -3.51 8.46
#